data_AF-A0ABD2Q2Q8-F1
#
_entry.id   AF-A0ABD2Q2Q8-F1
#
_cell.length_a   1.000
_cell.length_b   1.000
_cell.length_c   1.000
_cell.angle_alpha   90.00
_cell.angle_beta   90.00
_cell.angle_gamma   90.00
#
_symmetry.space_group_name_H-M   'P 1'
#
loop_
_entity.id
_entity.type
_entity.pdbx_description
1 polymer ?
#
loop_
_entity_poly.entity_id
_entity_poly.type
_entity_poly.pdbx_seq_one_letter_code
_entity_poly.pdbx_strand_id
1 'polypeptide(L)'
;MDELLPKLTRFILPGGGEAASHMHVCRSVCRRMERIILKASVTGDIQPEILIYINRLSDYLFTVARFLSKLNNEEEIQHRLFSGEGVGKGGGSGGSVRDAGGAFGKREAALENKFMHDLELQQIKNFKKYLEEEVEHHKHQIQRHKEAIERHENKIQKLRHKDD
;
A
#
# COMPACT_ATOMS: atom_id res chain seq x y z
N MET A 1 -9.26 -18.27 16.57
CA MET A 1 -8.71 -16.99 16.07
C MET A 1 -9.81 -16.06 15.58
N ASP A 2 -10.78 -16.56 14.80
CA ASP A 2 -11.79 -15.70 14.15
C ASP A 2 -12.70 -14.95 15.14
N GLU A 3 -13.04 -15.56 16.29
CA GLU A 3 -13.82 -14.91 17.37
C GLU A 3 -13.13 -13.68 17.98
N LEU A 4 -11.80 -13.59 17.87
CA LEU A 4 -11.03 -12.46 18.38
C LEU A 4 -10.95 -11.32 17.36
N LEU A 5 -11.40 -11.52 16.11
CA LEU A 5 -11.28 -10.53 15.05
C LEU A 5 -12.56 -9.69 14.92
N PRO A 6 -12.45 -8.42 14.50
CA PRO A 6 -13.61 -7.63 14.13
C PRO A 6 -14.43 -8.34 13.05
N LYS A 7 -15.77 -8.27 13.15
CA LYS A 7 -16.66 -8.87 12.15
C LYS A 7 -16.34 -8.31 10.77
N LEU A 8 -16.26 -9.20 9.78
CA LEU A 8 -15.97 -8.83 8.40
C LEU A 8 -17.17 -8.13 7.78
N THR A 9 -17.14 -6.80 7.73
CA THR A 9 -18.22 -5.98 7.14
C THR A 9 -17.93 -5.55 5.70
N ARG A 10 -16.67 -5.63 5.28
CA ARG A 10 -16.18 -5.17 3.97
C ARG A 10 -15.17 -6.16 3.43
N PHE A 11 -14.97 -6.13 2.11
CA PHE A 11 -13.90 -6.90 1.48
C PHE A 11 -12.53 -6.38 1.96
N ILE A 12 -11.61 -7.28 2.32
CA ILE A 12 -10.26 -6.91 2.74
C ILE A 12 -9.32 -7.00 1.54
N LEU A 13 -8.57 -5.93 1.29
CA LEU A 13 -7.51 -5.89 0.31
C LEU A 13 -6.23 -6.49 0.91
N PRO A 14 -5.41 -7.20 0.10
CA PRO A 14 -4.12 -7.69 0.55
C PRO A 14 -3.26 -6.55 1.09
N GLY A 15 -2.86 -6.64 2.35
CA GLY A 15 -2.03 -5.64 3.03
C GLY A 15 -2.15 -5.75 4.54
N GLY A 16 -2.03 -4.60 5.23
CA GLY A 16 -2.16 -4.55 6.69
C GLY A 16 -0.89 -5.00 7.42
N GLY A 17 0.29 -4.68 6.87
CA GLY A 17 1.60 -5.02 7.44
C GLY A 17 2.43 -6.00 6.64
N GLU A 18 3.72 -6.11 6.94
CA GLU A 18 4.64 -7.03 6.23
C GLU A 18 4.22 -8.50 6.43
N ALA A 19 3.98 -8.90 7.69
CA ALA A 19 3.60 -10.26 8.03
C ALA A 19 2.25 -10.67 7.43
N ALA A 20 1.25 -9.78 7.50
CA ALA A 20 -0.06 -10.00 6.90
C ALA A 20 0.00 -10.06 5.36
N SER A 21 0.81 -9.20 4.74
CA SER A 21 1.04 -9.21 3.29
C SER A 21 1.64 -10.54 2.82
N HIS A 22 2.64 -11.07 3.53
CA HIS A 22 3.19 -12.40 3.24
C HIS A 22 2.13 -13.51 3.31
N MET A 23 1.25 -13.48 4.33
CA MET A 23 0.15 -14.45 4.42
C MET A 23 -0.85 -14.33 3.26
N HIS A 24 -1.15 -13.11 2.80
CA HIS A 24 -1.98 -12.90 1.62
C HIS A 24 -1.31 -13.40 0.32
N VAL A 25 0.02 -13.29 0.21
CA VAL A 25 0.79 -13.88 -0.89
C VAL A 25 0.68 -15.41 -0.85
N CYS A 26 0.94 -16.04 0.30
CA CYS A 26 0.77 -17.49 0.48
C CYS A 26 -0.64 -17.94 0.09
N ARG A 27 -1.68 -17.20 0.52
CA ARG A 27 -3.07 -17.46 0.14
C ARG A 27 -3.27 -17.43 -1.39
N SER A 28 -2.67 -16.46 -2.07
CA SER A 28 -2.76 -16.36 -3.54
C SER A 28 -2.12 -17.56 -4.25
N VAL A 29 -1.03 -18.10 -3.68
CA VAL A 29 -0.36 -19.31 -4.18
C VAL A 29 -1.23 -20.54 -3.95
N CYS A 30 -1.83 -20.70 -2.76
CA CYS A 30 -2.77 -21.80 -2.50
C CYS A 30 -3.98 -21.76 -3.44
N ARG A 31 -4.58 -20.59 -3.66
CA ARG A 31 -5.69 -20.43 -4.63
C ARG A 31 -5.26 -20.71 -6.07
N ARG A 32 -3.99 -20.45 -6.43
CA ARG A 32 -3.44 -20.83 -7.74
C ARG A 32 -3.29 -22.34 -7.86
N MET A 33 -2.76 -22.98 -6.82
CA MET A 33 -2.64 -24.43 -6.72
C MET A 33 -4.01 -25.11 -6.81
N GLU A 34 -5.02 -24.62 -6.08
CA GLU A 34 -6.41 -25.10 -6.13
C GLU A 34 -6.93 -25.16 -7.57
N ARG A 35 -6.73 -24.08 -8.35
CA ARG A 35 -7.16 -24.04 -9.77
C ARG A 35 -6.41 -25.03 -10.65
N ILE A 36 -5.13 -25.27 -10.38
CA ILE A 36 -4.32 -26.24 -11.14
C ILE A 36 -4.79 -27.66 -10.82
N ILE A 37 -4.97 -27.99 -9.53
CA ILE A 37 -5.47 -29.28 -9.07
C ILE A 37 -6.86 -29.56 -9.63
N LEU A 38 -7.77 -28.57 -9.57
CA LEU A 38 -9.13 -28.71 -10.12
C LEU A 38 -9.13 -28.98 -11.63
N LYS A 39 -8.20 -28.38 -12.39
CA LYS A 39 -8.06 -28.68 -13.82
C LYS A 39 -7.51 -30.09 -14.04
N ALA A 40 -6.53 -30.49 -13.24
CA ALA A 40 -5.90 -31.80 -13.33
C ALA A 40 -6.85 -32.93 -12.90
N SER A 41 -7.77 -32.69 -11.95
CA SER A 41 -8.74 -33.68 -11.49
C SER A 41 -9.80 -34.03 -12.53
N VAL A 42 -9.94 -33.23 -13.59
CA VAL A 42 -10.81 -33.57 -14.73
C VAL A 42 -10.22 -34.71 -15.56
N THR A 43 -8.90 -34.81 -15.62
CA THR A 43 -8.17 -35.75 -16.49
C THR A 43 -7.45 -36.87 -15.75
N GLY A 44 -7.15 -36.66 -14.46
CA GLY A 44 -6.39 -37.60 -13.64
C GLY A 44 -7.10 -37.91 -12.33
N ASP A 45 -6.76 -39.05 -11.75
CA ASP A 45 -7.32 -39.50 -10.48
C ASP A 45 -6.62 -38.76 -9.33
N ILE A 46 -7.29 -37.74 -8.80
CA ILE A 46 -6.80 -36.93 -7.67
C ILE A 46 -7.71 -37.18 -6.48
N GLN A 47 -7.10 -37.49 -5.34
CA GLN A 47 -7.80 -37.65 -4.07
C GLN A 47 -8.56 -36.35 -3.70
N PRO A 48 -9.89 -36.41 -3.53
CA PRO A 48 -10.72 -35.22 -3.25
C PRO A 48 -10.34 -34.52 -1.94
N GLU A 49 -9.74 -35.25 -0.99
CA GLU A 49 -9.25 -34.73 0.28
C GLU A 49 -8.19 -33.63 0.08
N ILE A 50 -7.36 -33.75 -0.96
CA ILE A 50 -6.32 -32.75 -1.27
C ILE A 50 -6.97 -31.43 -1.67
N LEU A 51 -8.03 -31.47 -2.49
CA LEU A 51 -8.74 -30.28 -2.93
C LEU A 51 -9.43 -29.58 -1.75
N ILE A 52 -10.06 -30.37 -0.87
CA ILE A 52 -10.67 -29.86 0.37
C ILE A 52 -9.60 -29.22 1.26
N TYR A 53 -8.46 -29.87 1.44
CA TYR A 53 -7.37 -29.37 2.27
C TYR A 53 -6.84 -28.02 1.75
N ILE A 54 -6.54 -27.92 0.46
CA ILE A 54 -6.02 -26.67 -0.13
C ILE A 54 -7.06 -25.54 -0.04
N ASN A 55 -8.34 -25.84 -0.23
CA ASN A 55 -9.42 -24.88 -0.05
C ASN A 55 -9.45 -24.34 1.39
N ARG A 56 -9.42 -25.23 2.40
CA ARG A 56 -9.39 -24.85 3.82
C ARG A 56 -8.12 -24.11 4.23
N LEU A 57 -6.98 -24.53 3.71
CA LEU A 57 -5.70 -23.87 3.96
C LEU A 57 -5.72 -22.40 3.50
N SER A 58 -6.35 -22.13 2.35
CA SER A 58 -6.44 -20.75 1.84
C SER A 58 -7.32 -19.85 2.71
N ASP A 59 -8.37 -20.38 3.33
CA ASP A 59 -9.21 -19.64 4.28
C ASP A 59 -8.49 -19.45 5.61
N TYR A 60 -7.78 -20.48 6.09
CA TYR A 60 -6.93 -20.37 7.28
C TYR A 60 -5.88 -19.26 7.13
N LEU A 61 -5.18 -19.21 6.00
CA LEU A 61 -4.19 -18.16 5.72
C LEU A 61 -4.81 -16.76 5.68
N PHE A 62 -6.08 -16.65 5.27
CA PHE A 62 -6.81 -15.38 5.35
C PHE A 62 -7.08 -14.97 6.80
N THR A 63 -7.56 -15.87 7.65
CA THR A 63 -7.77 -15.58 9.08
C THR A 63 -6.46 -15.25 9.80
N VAL A 64 -5.36 -15.95 9.48
CA VAL A 64 -4.04 -15.66 10.04
C VAL A 64 -3.54 -14.27 9.63
N ALA A 65 -3.69 -13.88 8.35
CA ALA A 65 -3.30 -12.55 7.90
C ALA A 65 -3.98 -11.44 8.73
N ARG A 66 -5.29 -11.56 8.93
CA ARG A 66 -6.09 -10.64 9.76
C ARG A 66 -5.64 -10.63 11.22
N PHE A 67 -5.36 -11.81 11.78
CA PHE A 67 -4.89 -11.95 13.15
C PHE A 67 -3.53 -11.28 13.35
N LEU A 68 -2.61 -11.40 12.40
CA LEU A 68 -1.30 -10.76 12.43
C LEU A 68 -1.40 -9.24 12.36
N SER A 69 -2.23 -8.69 11.46
CA SER A 69 -2.50 -7.25 11.42
C SER A 69 -3.01 -6.74 12.76
N LYS A 70 -3.96 -7.46 13.38
CA LYS A 70 -4.47 -7.12 14.71
C LYS A 70 -3.38 -7.18 15.79
N LEU A 71 -2.54 -8.21 15.78
CA LEU A 71 -1.47 -8.40 16.77
C LEU A 71 -0.44 -7.26 16.71
N ASN A 72 -0.12 -6.79 15.50
CA ASN A 72 0.83 -5.72 15.25
C ASN A 72 0.24 -4.31 15.36
N ASN A 73 -1.04 -4.17 15.72
CA ASN A 73 -1.77 -2.89 15.68
C ASN A 73 -1.78 -2.22 14.29
N GLU A 74 -1.73 -3.01 13.22
CA GLU A 74 -1.80 -2.55 11.84
C GLU A 74 -3.26 -2.58 11.36
N GLU A 75 -3.72 -1.53 10.68
CA GLU A 75 -5.09 -1.47 10.17
C GLU A 75 -5.29 -2.39 8.97
N GLU A 76 -6.39 -3.16 8.99
CA GLU A 76 -6.83 -3.92 7.83
C GLU A 76 -7.22 -2.97 6.69
N ILE A 77 -6.67 -3.17 5.50
CA ILE A 77 -7.04 -2.37 4.33
C ILE A 77 -8.41 -2.86 3.83
N GLN A 78 -9.48 -2.21 4.27
CA GLN A 78 -10.81 -2.53 3.82
C GLN A 78 -11.10 -1.82 2.50
N HIS A 79 -11.63 -2.56 1.54
CA HIS A 79 -12.19 -2.01 0.31
C HIS A 79 -13.29 -1.03 0.69
N ARG A 80 -13.04 0.25 0.46
CA ARG A 80 -14.08 1.26 0.53
C ARG A 80 -15.04 0.98 -0.62
N LEU A 81 -16.18 0.37 -0.30
CA LEU A 81 -17.38 0.64 -1.06
C LEU A 81 -17.55 2.15 -0.99
N PHE A 82 -17.17 2.84 -2.07
CA PHE A 82 -17.64 4.19 -2.31
C PHE A 82 -19.15 4.12 -2.17
N SER A 83 -19.67 4.64 -1.06
CA SER A 83 -21.09 4.94 -0.93
C SER A 83 -21.37 5.86 -2.11
N GLY A 84 -22.18 5.38 -3.04
CA GLY A 84 -22.11 5.78 -4.43
C GLY A 84 -22.28 7.28 -4.65
N GLU A 85 -21.39 7.82 -5.47
CA GLU A 85 -21.64 8.82 -6.50
C GLU A 85 -20.48 8.66 -7.52
N GLY A 86 -20.77 8.33 -8.79
CA GLY A 86 -19.78 8.43 -9.87
C GLY A 86 -19.11 7.15 -10.43
N VAL A 87 -19.86 6.38 -11.22
CA VAL A 87 -19.48 5.86 -12.56
C VAL A 87 -18.04 5.33 -12.77
N GLY A 88 -17.88 4.02 -12.62
CA GLY A 88 -16.89 3.25 -13.38
C GLY A 88 -17.41 2.94 -14.79
N LYS A 89 -16.77 3.51 -15.82
CA LYS A 89 -16.98 3.18 -17.24
C LYS A 89 -16.60 1.71 -17.51
N GLY A 90 -17.56 0.80 -17.37
CA GLY A 90 -17.55 -0.49 -18.06
C GLY A 90 -18.13 -0.31 -19.46
N GLY A 91 -17.32 -0.56 -20.50
CA GLY A 91 -17.69 -0.43 -21.91
C GLY A 91 -18.68 -1.51 -22.36
N GLY A 92 -19.96 -1.30 -22.08
CA GLY A 92 -21.05 -2.12 -22.59
C GLY A 92 -22.19 -1.23 -23.07
N SER A 93 -22.50 -1.30 -24.36
CA SER A 93 -23.66 -0.67 -24.99
C SER A 93 -24.95 -1.31 -24.48
N GLY A 94 -25.63 -0.67 -23.53
CA GLY A 94 -26.86 -1.23 -22.96
C GLY A 94 -27.81 -0.16 -22.40
N GLY A 95 -28.73 0.29 -23.25
CA GLY A 95 -30.06 0.77 -22.84
C GLY A 95 -30.20 2.26 -22.47
N SER A 96 -31.31 2.83 -22.93
CA SER A 96 -31.81 4.21 -22.78
C SER A 96 -32.09 4.69 -21.34
N VAL A 97 -31.66 3.95 -20.32
CA VAL A 97 -31.96 4.26 -18.90
C VAL A 97 -30.80 5.01 -18.21
N ARG A 98 -29.57 4.99 -18.75
CA ARG A 98 -28.40 5.67 -18.15
C ARG A 98 -28.26 7.17 -18.47
N ASP A 99 -28.98 7.69 -19.46
CA ASP A 99 -28.83 9.08 -19.92
C ASP A 99 -29.57 10.13 -19.07
N ALA A 100 -30.27 9.72 -18.01
CA ALA A 100 -30.94 10.66 -17.11
C ALA A 100 -29.98 11.60 -16.35
N GLY A 101 -28.66 11.30 -16.33
CA GLY A 101 -27.61 12.14 -15.72
C GLY A 101 -26.86 13.09 -16.68
N GLY A 102 -27.16 13.02 -17.98
CA GLY A 102 -26.71 13.92 -19.06
C GLY A 102 -25.44 14.77 -18.83
N ALA A 103 -25.58 16.08 -19.01
CA ALA A 103 -24.48 17.06 -18.95
C ALA A 103 -24.01 17.39 -17.52
N PHE A 104 -24.86 17.18 -16.52
CA PHE A 104 -24.57 17.51 -15.12
C PHE A 104 -23.56 16.52 -14.50
N GLY A 105 -23.75 15.21 -14.66
CA GLY A 105 -22.82 14.22 -14.09
C GLY A 105 -21.42 14.26 -14.72
N LYS A 106 -21.31 14.65 -16.00
CA LYS A 106 -20.00 14.86 -16.65
C LYS A 106 -19.27 16.09 -16.08
N ARG A 107 -20.02 17.13 -15.71
CA ARG A 107 -19.48 18.36 -15.13
C ARG A 107 -19.01 18.13 -13.70
N GLU A 108 -19.78 17.37 -12.94
CA GLU A 108 -19.46 16.95 -11.57
C GLU A 108 -18.17 16.11 -11.53
N ALA A 109 -18.08 15.06 -12.35
CA ALA A 109 -16.85 14.27 -12.47
C ALA A 109 -15.63 15.11 -12.92
N ALA A 110 -15.82 16.12 -13.77
CA ALA A 110 -14.74 17.02 -14.17
C ALA A 110 -14.29 17.96 -13.04
N LEU A 111 -15.20 18.36 -12.16
CA LEU A 111 -14.89 19.17 -10.96
C LEU A 111 -14.17 18.33 -9.91
N GLU A 112 -14.64 17.11 -9.65
CA GLU A 112 -13.99 16.17 -8.74
C GLU A 112 -12.57 15.82 -9.20
N ASN A 113 -12.37 15.53 -10.50
CA ASN A 113 -11.04 15.25 -11.03
C ASN A 113 -10.08 16.45 -10.88
N LYS A 114 -10.57 17.67 -11.07
CA LYS A 114 -9.76 18.88 -10.83
C LYS A 114 -9.41 19.02 -9.36
N PHE A 115 -10.38 18.84 -8.46
CA PHE A 115 -10.15 18.92 -7.03
C PHE A 115 -9.12 17.87 -6.56
N MET A 116 -9.24 16.63 -7.03
CA MET A 116 -8.28 15.58 -6.71
C MET A 116 -6.89 15.89 -7.27
N HIS A 117 -6.82 16.41 -8.50
CA HIS A 117 -5.55 16.84 -9.08
C HIS A 117 -4.91 17.99 -8.30
N ASP A 118 -5.69 18.98 -7.88
CA ASP A 118 -5.21 20.09 -7.06
C ASP A 118 -4.70 19.62 -5.70
N LEU A 119 -5.38 18.64 -5.08
CA LEU A 119 -4.95 18.03 -3.82
C LEU A 119 -3.63 17.25 -3.98
N GLU A 120 -3.49 16.49 -5.06
CA GLU A 120 -2.25 15.78 -5.39
C GLU A 120 -1.09 16.76 -5.62
N LEU A 121 -1.34 17.85 -6.36
CA LEU A 121 -0.35 18.90 -6.58
C LEU A 121 0.07 19.56 -5.25
N GLN A 122 -0.88 19.80 -4.34
CA GLN A 122 -0.59 20.32 -3.00
C GLN A 122 0.29 19.36 -2.20
N GLN A 123 -0.02 18.06 -2.23
CA GLN A 123 0.79 17.03 -1.56
C GLN A 123 2.22 16.98 -2.13
N ILE A 124 2.36 16.94 -3.46
CA ILE A 124 3.67 16.95 -4.14
C ILE A 124 4.45 18.22 -3.79
N LYS A 125 3.78 19.38 -3.77
CA LYS A 125 4.41 20.65 -3.42
C LYS A 125 4.92 20.67 -1.98
N ASN A 126 4.13 20.15 -1.03
CA ASN A 126 4.53 20.05 0.37
C ASN A 126 5.73 19.11 0.54
N PHE A 127 5.71 17.97 -0.15
CA PHE A 127 6.82 17.01 -0.11
C PHE A 127 8.10 17.59 -0.71
N LYS A 128 8.00 18.29 -1.84
CA LYS A 128 9.13 19.00 -2.45
C LYS A 128 9.74 20.02 -1.50
N LYS A 129 8.90 20.84 -0.84
CA LYS A 129 9.35 21.83 0.14
C LYS A 129 10.09 21.18 1.31
N TYR A 130 9.54 20.09 1.85
CA TYR A 130 10.19 19.31 2.91
C TYR A 130 11.58 18.82 2.48
N LEU A 131 11.69 18.25 1.28
CA LEU A 131 12.99 17.78 0.75
C LEU A 131 14.00 18.93 0.55
N GLU A 132 13.54 20.10 0.10
CA GLU A 132 14.39 21.28 -0.04
C GLU A 132 14.94 21.75 1.33
N GLU A 133 14.09 21.79 2.36
CA GLU A 133 14.49 22.11 3.74
C GLU A 133 15.51 21.10 4.30
N GLU A 134 15.29 19.81 4.04
CA GLU A 134 16.18 18.72 4.47
C GLU A 134 17.57 18.82 3.79
N VAL A 135 17.62 19.16 2.51
CA VAL A 135 18.89 19.39 1.78
C VAL A 135 19.66 20.57 2.36
N GLU A 136 18.98 21.68 2.66
CA GLU A 136 19.61 22.86 3.26
C GLU A 136 20.11 22.59 4.68
N HIS A 137 19.38 21.79 5.45
CA HIS A 137 19.82 21.33 6.77
C HIS A 137 21.15 20.57 6.69
N HIS A 138 21.25 19.61 5.77
CA HIS A 138 22.47 18.81 5.58
C HIS A 138 23.64 19.66 5.08
N LYS A 139 23.40 20.64 4.19
CA LYS A 139 24.46 21.58 3.77
C LYS A 139 25.00 22.37 4.95
N HIS A 140 24.13 22.89 5.82
CA HIS A 140 24.56 23.59 7.04
C HIS A 140 25.35 22.68 7.98
N GLN A 141 24.95 21.42 8.14
CA GLN A 141 25.71 20.43 8.92
C GLN A 141 27.12 20.24 8.36
N ILE A 142 27.24 20.01 7.05
CA ILE A 142 28.53 19.83 6.37
C ILE A 142 29.42 21.07 6.57
N GLN A 143 28.85 22.27 6.42
CA GLN A 143 29.60 23.51 6.59
C GLN A 143 30.16 23.65 8.01
N ARG A 144 29.34 23.39 9.03
CA ARG A 144 29.81 23.41 10.43
C ARG A 144 30.92 22.40 10.69
N HIS A 145 30.81 21.20 10.11
CA HIS A 145 31.85 20.19 10.24
C HIS A 145 33.15 20.60 9.54
N LYS A 146 33.09 21.22 8.35
CA LYS A 146 34.27 21.76 7.66
C LYS A 146 34.98 22.82 8.48
N GLU A 147 34.24 23.78 9.03
CA GLU A 147 34.81 24.82 9.90
C GLU A 147 35.43 24.23 11.16
N ALA A 148 34.84 23.18 11.73
CA ALA A 148 35.41 22.47 12.87
C ALA A 148 36.74 21.81 12.51
N ILE A 149 36.82 21.14 11.37
CA ILE A 149 38.04 20.51 10.86
C ILE A 149 39.13 21.57 10.68
N GLU A 150 38.83 22.68 10.01
CA GLU A 150 39.79 23.78 9.77
C GLU A 150 40.33 24.36 11.10
N ARG A 151 39.47 24.53 12.10
CA ARG A 151 39.92 24.96 13.45
C ARG A 151 40.89 23.97 14.08
N HIS A 152 40.65 22.67 13.92
CA HIS A 152 41.54 21.64 14.45
C HIS A 152 42.86 21.58 13.68
N GLU A 153 42.83 21.67 12.36
CA GLU A 153 44.04 21.73 11.51
C GLU A 153 44.93 22.92 11.88
N ASN A 154 44.33 24.11 12.03
CA ASN A 154 45.05 25.31 12.47
C ASN A 154 45.67 25.13 13.88
N LYS A 155 44.97 24.44 14.79
CA LYS A 155 45.50 24.17 16.14
C LYS A 155 46.66 23.18 16.10
N ILE A 156 46.59 22.16 15.24
CA ILE A 156 47.69 21.21 15.00
C ILE A 156 48.91 21.95 14.44
N GLN A 157 48.73 22.83 13.44
CA GLN A 157 49.82 23.61 12.86
C GLN A 157 50.51 24.51 13.89
N LYS A 158 49.74 25.19 14.75
CA LYS A 158 50.27 26.03 15.84
C LYS A 158 51.08 25.24 16.87
N LEU A 159 50.67 24.00 17.17
CA LEU A 159 51.41 23.13 18.09
C LEU A 159 52.72 22.65 17.44
N ARG A 160 52.69 22.24 16.17
CA ARG A 160 53.90 21.83 15.43
C ARG A 160 54.96 22.93 15.36
N HIS A 161 54.58 24.19 15.18
CA HIS A 161 55.52 25.32 15.17
C HIS A 161 56.08 25.72 16.55
N LYS A 162 55.54 25.17 17.65
CA LYS A 162 56.01 25.46 19.01
C LYS A 162 57.02 24.43 19.53
N ASP A 163 57.13 23.29 18.84
CA ASP A 163 58.04 22.19 19.15
C ASP A 163 59.38 22.27 18.37
N ASP A 164 59.54 23.25 17.47
CA ASP A 164 60.79 23.67 16.80
C ASP A 164 61.45 24.86 17.53
#